data_AF-A0A7S3SST3-F1
#
_entry.id   AF-A0A7S3SST3-F1
#
_cell.length_a   1.000
_cell.length_b   1.000
_cell.length_c   1.000
_cell.angle_alpha   90.00
_cell.angle_beta   90.00
_cell.angle_gamma   90.00
#
_symmetry.space_group_name_H-M   'P 1'
#
loop_
_entity.id
_entity.type
_entity.pdbx_description
1 polymer ?
#
loop_
_entity_poly.entity_id
_entity_poly.type
_entity_poly.pdbx_seq_one_letter_code
_entity_poly.pdbx_strand_id
1 'polypeptide(L)'
;SIFDCDEHMVFSNEEASAGEWNVWEHGNLKTIDHVPIEVQVTGMGDLSKPGVTTNSFLNTKVFLKAWDLLIKDGRFWEHDWVVKVDPDAVFFPDRLQDRLKPLTSYGLSEGNAMYIVNCDRQFGAQDTMPAKLFGSLEVFSRNAIN
;
A
#
# COMPACT_ATOMS: atom_id res chain seq x y z
N SER A 1 7.76 12.36 -7.46
CA SER A 1 6.57 11.56 -7.83
C SER A 1 6.25 10.50 -6.80
N ILE A 2 5.01 10.00 -6.81
CA ILE A 2 4.57 8.80 -6.09
C ILE A 2 5.40 7.55 -6.46
N PHE A 3 6.08 7.59 -7.62
CA PHE A 3 6.95 6.53 -8.14
C PHE A 3 8.45 6.71 -7.84
N ASP A 4 8.85 7.69 -7.03
CA ASP A 4 10.27 7.99 -6.74
C ASP A 4 10.86 7.15 -5.59
N CYS A 5 10.21 6.06 -5.19
CA CYS A 5 10.83 5.06 -4.32
C CYS A 5 11.98 4.35 -5.05
N ASP A 6 12.87 3.68 -4.30
CA ASP A 6 13.98 2.89 -4.87
C ASP A 6 13.49 1.83 -5.86
N GLU A 7 12.28 1.31 -5.63
CA GLU A 7 11.53 0.47 -6.54
C GLU A 7 10.02 0.65 -6.29
N HIS A 8 9.18 0.38 -7.31
CA HIS A 8 7.73 0.41 -7.18
C HIS A 8 7.07 -0.73 -7.96
N MET A 9 5.86 -1.09 -7.54
CA MET A 9 4.98 -2.00 -8.26
C MET A 9 3.57 -1.44 -8.25
N VAL A 10 2.99 -1.28 -9.44
CA VAL A 10 1.62 -0.78 -9.60
C VAL A 10 0.69 -1.94 -9.84
N PHE A 11 -0.47 -1.91 -9.20
CA PHE A 11 -1.48 -2.94 -9.35
C PHE A 11 -2.78 -2.34 -9.88
N SER A 12 -3.39 -2.99 -10.88
CA SER A 12 -4.63 -2.50 -11.48
C SER A 12 -5.54 -3.63 -11.94
N ASN A 13 -6.83 -3.37 -12.02
CA ASN A 13 -7.86 -4.31 -12.46
C ASN A 13 -8.29 -4.11 -13.93
N GLU A 14 -7.59 -3.29 -14.72
CA GLU A 14 -7.84 -3.17 -16.16
C GLU A 14 -7.39 -4.43 -16.94
N GLU A 15 -8.05 -4.71 -18.07
CA GLU A 15 -7.96 -6.00 -18.77
C GLU A 15 -6.54 -6.39 -19.26
N ALA A 16 -6.06 -7.50 -18.70
CA ALA A 16 -5.53 -8.71 -19.37
C ALA A 16 -4.08 -8.79 -19.88
N SER A 17 -3.22 -7.78 -19.72
CA SER A 17 -1.76 -8.00 -19.82
C SER A 17 -1.00 -7.06 -18.91
N ALA A 18 0.21 -7.46 -18.47
CA ALA A 18 1.20 -6.48 -18.02
C ALA A 18 1.24 -5.37 -19.07
N GLY A 19 0.91 -4.15 -18.64
CA GLY A 19 0.64 -3.05 -19.55
C GLY A 19 1.29 -1.77 -19.07
N GLU A 20 1.61 -0.93 -20.04
CA GLU A 20 2.33 0.32 -19.85
C GLU A 20 1.33 1.47 -19.64
N TRP A 21 1.41 2.15 -18.50
CA TRP A 21 0.66 3.37 -18.22
C TRP A 21 1.52 4.60 -18.45
N ASN A 22 0.97 5.55 -19.18
CA ASN A 22 1.62 6.84 -19.41
C ASN A 22 1.27 7.82 -18.29
N VAL A 23 2.26 8.17 -17.48
CA VAL A 23 2.16 9.15 -16.38
C VAL A 23 2.93 10.41 -16.76
N TRP A 24 2.31 11.57 -16.54
CA TRP A 24 2.99 12.85 -16.70
C TRP A 24 3.72 13.22 -15.42
N GLU A 25 5.02 13.43 -15.52
CA GLU A 25 5.86 13.84 -14.40
C GLU A 25 6.84 14.95 -14.80
N HIS A 26 6.79 16.08 -14.09
CA HIS A 26 7.65 17.24 -14.37
C HIS A 26 7.65 17.68 -15.85
N GLY A 27 6.49 17.56 -16.51
CA GLY A 27 6.33 17.90 -17.93
C GLY A 27 6.83 16.85 -18.92
N ASN A 28 7.26 15.68 -18.46
CA ASN A 28 7.68 14.56 -19.30
C ASN A 28 6.68 13.40 -19.19
N LEU A 29 6.49 12.67 -20.29
CA LEU A 29 5.76 11.42 -20.29
C LEU A 29 6.67 10.30 -19.80
N LYS A 30 6.24 9.57 -18.78
CA LYS A 30 6.89 8.36 -18.27
C LYS A 30 5.97 7.18 -18.44
N THR A 31 6.55 6.04 -18.79
CA THR A 31 5.83 4.77 -18.85
C THR A 31 6.05 3.98 -17.57
N ILE A 32 4.97 3.47 -16.99
CA ILE A 32 4.99 2.68 -15.75
C ILE A 32 4.29 1.35 -16.02
N ASP A 33 4.97 0.24 -15.74
CA ASP A 33 4.37 -1.09 -15.82
C ASP A 33 3.39 -1.31 -14.66
N HIS A 34 2.28 -1.98 -14.96
CA HIS A 34 1.36 -2.45 -13.92
C HIS A 34 1.17 -3.97 -13.97
N VAL A 35 0.91 -4.52 -12.79
CA VAL A 35 0.57 -5.92 -12.56
C VAL A 35 -0.96 -6.05 -12.49
N PRO A 36 -1.57 -6.88 -13.35
CA PRO A 36 -3.00 -7.07 -13.33
C PRO A 36 -3.46 -7.79 -12.06
N ILE A 37 -4.55 -7.30 -11.47
CA ILE A 37 -5.27 -7.89 -10.34
C ILE A 37 -6.67 -8.28 -10.78
N GLU A 38 -6.90 -9.57 -10.90
CA GLU A 38 -8.21 -10.14 -11.18
C GLU A 38 -9.06 -10.20 -9.90
N VAL A 39 -9.69 -9.07 -9.55
CA VAL A 39 -10.61 -8.97 -8.42
C VAL A 39 -11.89 -8.29 -8.88
N GLN A 40 -13.05 -8.83 -8.47
CA GLN A 40 -14.32 -8.15 -8.69
C GLN A 40 -14.34 -6.83 -7.90
N VAL A 41 -14.41 -5.72 -8.64
CA VAL A 41 -14.55 -4.39 -8.06
C VAL A 41 -15.85 -4.34 -7.27
N THR A 42 -15.73 -4.14 -5.96
CA THR A 42 -16.87 -3.87 -5.08
C THR A 42 -17.04 -2.37 -4.93
N GLY A 43 -18.30 -1.92 -4.92
CA GLY A 43 -18.64 -0.51 -4.79
C GLY A 43 -18.31 0.08 -3.41
N MET A 44 -18.73 1.32 -3.19
CA MET A 44 -18.62 1.99 -1.90
C MET A 44 -19.42 1.23 -0.84
N GLY A 45 -18.83 1.11 0.35
CA GLY A 45 -19.52 0.59 1.52
C GLY A 45 -20.67 1.49 1.93
N ASP A 46 -21.65 0.88 2.59
CA ASP A 46 -22.86 1.52 3.09
C ASP A 46 -23.10 1.01 4.51
N LEU A 47 -22.84 1.85 5.50
CA LEU A 47 -23.01 1.56 6.93
C LEU A 47 -24.46 1.21 7.31
N SER A 48 -25.45 1.46 6.44
CA SER A 48 -26.82 1.00 6.66
C SER A 48 -27.02 -0.50 6.39
N LYS A 49 -26.08 -1.15 5.68
CA LYS A 49 -26.15 -2.56 5.34
C LYS A 49 -25.51 -3.45 6.44
N PRO A 50 -26.16 -4.54 6.86
CA PRO A 50 -25.59 -5.47 7.82
C PRO A 50 -24.24 -6.03 7.35
N GLY A 51 -23.24 -5.98 8.22
CA GLY A 51 -21.90 -6.53 7.96
C GLY A 51 -20.95 -5.59 7.21
N VAL A 52 -21.37 -4.38 6.84
CA VAL A 52 -20.49 -3.36 6.25
C VAL A 52 -19.95 -2.44 7.35
N THR A 53 -18.63 -2.25 7.36
CA THR A 53 -17.91 -1.51 8.42
C THR A 53 -17.36 -0.17 7.97
N THR A 54 -17.61 0.24 6.72
CA THR A 54 -17.10 1.49 6.15
C THR A 54 -18.08 2.11 5.15
N ASN A 55 -18.02 3.43 4.98
CA ASN A 55 -18.64 4.18 3.88
C ASN A 55 -17.62 4.52 2.77
N SER A 56 -16.49 3.80 2.72
CA SER A 56 -15.44 3.96 1.72
C SER A 56 -15.47 2.82 0.69
N PHE A 57 -14.65 2.91 -0.36
CA PHE A 57 -14.49 1.83 -1.33
C PHE A 57 -14.06 0.53 -0.66
N LEU A 58 -14.73 -0.57 -1.03
CA LEU A 58 -14.46 -1.90 -0.49
C LEU A 58 -13.25 -2.51 -1.22
N ASN A 59 -12.05 -2.05 -0.88
CA ASN A 59 -10.82 -2.43 -1.57
C ASN A 59 -10.08 -3.62 -0.94
N THR A 60 -10.62 -4.21 0.14
CA THR A 60 -9.93 -5.27 0.90
C THR A 60 -9.46 -6.42 0.04
N LYS A 61 -10.28 -6.91 -0.91
CA LYS A 61 -9.87 -8.01 -1.80
C LYS A 61 -8.74 -7.63 -2.75
N VAL A 62 -8.73 -6.39 -3.24
CA VAL A 62 -7.66 -5.86 -4.08
C VAL A 62 -6.36 -5.84 -3.30
N PHE A 63 -6.39 -5.34 -2.06
CA PHE A 63 -5.21 -5.30 -1.20
C PHE A 63 -4.68 -6.69 -0.87
N LEU A 64 -5.54 -7.64 -0.50
CA LEU A 64 -5.10 -9.02 -0.24
C LEU A 64 -4.40 -9.62 -1.46
N LYS A 65 -4.97 -9.44 -2.65
CA LYS A 65 -4.37 -9.95 -3.89
C LYS A 65 -3.05 -9.25 -4.25
N ALA A 66 -2.97 -7.94 -4.02
CA ALA A 66 -1.74 -7.17 -4.23
C ALA A 66 -0.62 -7.67 -3.31
N TRP A 67 -0.92 -7.90 -2.03
CA TRP A 67 0.03 -8.45 -1.06
C TRP A 67 0.50 -9.86 -1.44
N ASP A 68 -0.42 -10.75 -1.83
CA ASP A 68 -0.05 -12.09 -2.31
C ASP A 68 0.92 -12.04 -3.49
N LEU A 69 0.67 -11.12 -4.44
CA LEU A 69 1.50 -10.94 -5.62
C LEU A 69 2.87 -10.33 -5.28
N LEU A 70 2.92 -9.34 -4.39
CA LEU A 70 4.17 -8.76 -3.89
C LEU A 70 5.03 -9.80 -3.19
N ILE A 71 4.43 -10.60 -2.29
CA ILE A 71 5.13 -11.64 -1.54
C ILE A 71 5.66 -12.72 -2.49
N LYS A 72 4.85 -13.12 -3.48
CA LYS A 72 5.24 -14.10 -4.49
C LYS A 72 6.37 -13.60 -5.41
N ASP A 73 6.36 -12.32 -5.77
CA ASP A 73 7.42 -11.68 -6.57
C ASP A 73 8.74 -11.63 -5.80
N GLY A 74 8.69 -11.29 -4.51
CA GLY A 74 9.82 -11.40 -3.60
C GLY A 74 10.87 -10.29 -3.70
N ARG A 75 10.80 -9.36 -4.66
CA ARG A 75 11.77 -8.23 -4.74
C ARG A 75 11.73 -7.33 -3.52
N PHE A 76 10.62 -7.31 -2.78
CA PHE A 76 10.52 -6.56 -1.52
C PHE A 76 11.57 -6.97 -0.48
N TRP A 77 12.13 -8.20 -0.56
CA TRP A 77 13.20 -8.66 0.35
C TRP A 77 14.51 -7.86 0.19
N GLU A 78 14.73 -7.23 -0.96
CA GLU A 78 15.90 -6.38 -1.24
C GLU A 78 15.75 -4.95 -0.67
N HIS A 79 14.58 -4.62 -0.12
CA HIS A 79 14.27 -3.30 0.43
C HIS A 79 14.07 -3.36 1.94
N ASP A 80 14.46 -2.30 2.62
CA ASP A 80 14.31 -2.19 4.08
C ASP A 80 12.85 -1.92 4.51
N TRP A 81 12.12 -1.22 3.64
CA TRP A 81 10.77 -0.74 3.89
C TRP A 81 9.90 -0.91 2.64
N VAL A 82 8.64 -1.27 2.87
CA VAL A 82 7.60 -1.31 1.84
C VAL A 82 6.55 -0.27 2.19
N VAL A 83 6.11 0.49 1.20
CA VAL A 83 5.06 1.50 1.36
C VAL A 83 3.86 1.11 0.50
N LYS A 84 2.71 0.87 1.13
CA LYS A 84 1.43 0.78 0.42
C LYS A 84 0.91 2.19 0.23
N VAL A 85 0.56 2.56 -1.00
CA VAL A 85 0.07 3.90 -1.33
C VAL A 85 -1.17 3.78 -2.21
N ASP A 86 -2.22 4.51 -1.87
CA ASP A 86 -3.41 4.64 -2.72
C ASP A 86 -3.15 5.60 -3.89
N PRO A 87 -3.79 5.41 -5.06
CA PRO A 87 -3.52 6.22 -6.25
C PRO A 87 -3.98 7.69 -6.13
N ASP A 88 -4.82 8.01 -5.16
CA ASP A 88 -5.30 9.37 -4.87
C ASP A 88 -4.49 10.08 -3.76
N ALA A 89 -3.43 9.45 -3.25
CA ALA A 89 -2.57 10.02 -2.22
C ALA A 89 -1.57 11.04 -2.78
N VAL A 90 -1.36 12.14 -2.06
CA VAL A 90 -0.19 13.00 -2.26
C VAL A 90 0.97 12.45 -1.44
N PHE A 91 1.92 11.81 -2.11
CA PHE A 91 3.06 11.14 -1.48
C PHE A 91 4.40 11.76 -1.92
N PHE A 92 5.27 11.97 -0.93
CA PHE A 92 6.63 12.50 -1.09
C PHE A 92 7.63 11.45 -0.55
N PRO A 93 8.17 10.56 -1.40
CA PRO A 93 9.07 9.48 -0.97
C PRO A 93 10.31 9.98 -0.23
N ASP A 94 10.91 11.07 -0.70
CA ASP A 94 12.05 11.75 -0.09
C ASP A 94 11.80 12.14 1.38
N ARG A 95 10.64 12.75 1.65
CA ARG A 95 10.24 13.15 3.01
C ARG A 95 10.03 11.93 3.91
N LEU A 96 9.51 10.84 3.37
CA LEU A 96 9.33 9.61 4.15
C LEU A 96 10.68 8.95 4.44
N GLN A 97 11.60 8.92 3.48
CA GLN A 97 12.94 8.35 3.66
C GLN A 97 13.66 9.01 4.86
N ASP A 98 13.59 10.33 4.97
CA ASP A 98 14.18 11.06 6.11
C ASP A 98 13.56 10.68 7.47
N ARG A 99 12.28 10.29 7.49
CA ARG A 99 11.60 9.81 8.70
C ARG A 99 11.95 8.36 9.03
N LEU A 100 12.21 7.54 8.02
CA LEU A 100 12.52 6.12 8.19
C LEU A 100 13.99 5.87 8.52
N LYS A 101 14.93 6.72 8.06
CA LYS A 101 16.38 6.63 8.35
C LYS A 101 16.71 6.31 9.82
N PRO A 102 16.18 7.02 10.83
CA PRO A 102 16.48 6.71 12.24
C PRO A 102 15.85 5.40 12.73
N LEU A 103 14.83 4.88 12.03
CA LEU A 103 14.11 3.65 12.38
C LEU A 103 14.68 2.42 11.68
N THR A 104 15.34 2.58 10.52
CA THR A 104 15.86 1.48 9.70
C THR A 104 16.71 0.50 10.53
N SER A 105 17.67 1.02 11.30
CA SER A 105 18.53 0.15 12.11
C SER A 105 17.76 -0.64 13.16
N TYR A 106 16.68 -0.09 13.73
CA TYR A 106 15.87 -0.71 14.78
C TYR A 106 14.84 -1.71 14.23
N GLY A 107 14.16 -1.34 13.14
CA GLY A 107 13.13 -2.15 12.49
C GLY A 107 13.68 -3.31 11.66
N LEU A 108 15.00 -3.35 11.43
CA LEU A 108 15.68 -4.44 10.74
C LEU A 108 16.54 -5.28 11.67
N SER A 109 17.01 -4.72 12.79
CA SER A 109 17.73 -5.50 13.80
C SER A 109 16.79 -6.44 14.56
N GLU A 110 17.34 -7.55 15.04
CA GLU A 110 16.69 -8.45 16.01
C GLU A 110 15.37 -9.11 15.56
N GLY A 111 15.05 -9.06 14.26
CA GLY A 111 13.77 -9.59 13.75
C GLY A 111 12.57 -8.74 14.18
N ASN A 112 12.80 -7.49 14.59
CA ASN A 112 11.72 -6.56 14.91
C ASN A 112 10.86 -6.29 13.67
N ALA A 113 9.55 -6.30 13.83
CA ALA A 113 8.59 -5.95 12.79
C ALA A 113 7.94 -4.60 13.10
N MET A 114 7.94 -3.68 12.14
CA MET A 114 7.33 -2.37 12.29
C MET A 114 6.23 -2.16 11.26
N TYR A 115 5.07 -1.71 11.75
CA TYR A 115 3.96 -1.25 10.93
C TYR A 115 3.59 0.17 11.35
N ILE A 116 3.77 1.13 10.44
CA ILE A 116 3.47 2.54 10.64
C ILE A 116 2.20 2.87 9.86
N VAL A 117 1.19 3.33 10.60
CA VAL A 117 -0.10 3.74 10.05
C VAL A 117 -0.19 5.25 9.92
N ASN A 118 -0.80 5.74 8.84
CA ASN A 118 -1.21 7.14 8.75
C ASN A 118 -2.63 7.39 9.28
N CYS A 119 -3.36 6.34 9.65
CA CYS A 119 -4.72 6.39 10.16
C CYS A 119 -4.86 5.48 11.40
N ASP A 120 -4.97 6.11 12.57
CA ASP A 120 -5.29 5.46 13.84
C ASP A 120 -6.74 5.79 14.23
N ARG A 121 -7.68 5.26 13.45
CA ARG A 121 -9.11 5.45 13.69
C ARG A 121 -9.70 4.23 14.41
N GLN A 122 -10.36 4.47 15.54
CA GLN A 122 -11.23 3.50 16.19
C GLN A 122 -12.62 3.50 15.52
N PHE A 123 -13.08 2.32 15.11
CA PHE A 123 -14.37 2.11 14.44
C PHE A 123 -15.47 1.61 15.40
N GLY A 124 -15.19 1.58 16.71
CA GLY A 124 -16.15 1.27 17.76
C GLY A 124 -15.48 1.16 19.13
N ALA A 125 -16.28 1.17 20.20
CA ALA A 125 -15.77 1.07 21.57
C ALA A 125 -15.03 -0.27 21.85
N GLN A 126 -15.29 -1.29 21.05
CA GLN A 126 -14.67 -2.62 21.12
C GLN A 126 -13.48 -2.77 20.17
N ASP A 127 -13.12 -1.72 19.43
CA ASP A 127 -12.07 -1.77 18.42
C ASP A 127 -10.69 -1.72 19.08
N THR A 128 -10.18 -2.89 19.43
CA THR A 128 -8.89 -3.05 20.13
C THR A 128 -7.71 -3.17 19.19
N MET A 129 -7.92 -3.08 17.87
CA MET A 129 -6.85 -3.16 16.88
C MET A 129 -6.36 -1.75 16.55
N PRO A 130 -5.16 -1.35 17.01
CA PRO A 130 -4.67 0.02 16.85
C PRO A 130 -4.24 0.34 15.41
N ALA A 131 -4.04 -0.66 14.57
CA ALA A 131 -3.52 -0.48 13.22
C ALA A 131 -4.34 -1.27 12.21
N LYS A 132 -4.83 -0.59 11.17
CA LYS A 132 -5.63 -1.17 10.08
C LYS A 132 -5.15 -0.64 8.73
N LEU A 133 -5.32 -1.46 7.70
CA LEU A 133 -5.00 -1.11 6.31
C LEU A 133 -6.12 -0.26 5.68
N PHE A 134 -6.42 0.88 6.29
CA PHE A 134 -7.46 1.83 5.87
C PHE A 134 -6.91 3.18 5.43
N GLY A 135 -5.63 3.41 5.68
CA GLY A 135 -4.94 4.61 5.29
C GLY A 135 -4.73 4.70 3.80
N SER A 136 -4.55 5.92 3.30
CA SER A 136 -4.03 6.15 1.95
C SER A 136 -2.52 5.85 1.84
N LEU A 137 -1.84 5.69 2.97
CA LEU A 137 -0.43 5.36 3.05
C LEU A 137 -0.13 4.53 4.32
N GLU A 138 0.57 3.42 4.12
CA GLU A 138 0.99 2.53 5.19
C GLU A 138 2.41 2.04 4.94
N VAL A 139 3.22 1.96 6.00
CA VAL A 139 4.65 1.60 5.88
C VAL A 139 4.94 0.36 6.71
N PHE A 140 5.64 -0.59 6.11
CA PHE A 140 6.00 -1.87 6.69
C PHE A 140 7.52 -2.01 6.65
N SER A 141 8.15 -2.38 7.76
CA SER A 141 9.52 -2.87 7.66
C SER A 141 9.51 -4.22 6.93
N ARG A 142 10.62 -4.57 6.28
CA ARG A 142 10.76 -5.88 5.62
C ARG A 142 10.33 -7.05 6.51
N ASN A 143 10.71 -7.04 7.77
CA ASN A 143 10.37 -8.08 8.75
C ASN A 143 8.89 -8.11 9.15
N ALA A 144 8.10 -7.07 8.82
CA ALA A 144 6.66 -7.04 9.07
C ALA A 144 5.84 -7.75 7.97
N ILE A 145 6.49 -8.19 6.90
CA ILE A 145 5.87 -8.92 5.79
C ILE A 145 6.34 -10.38 5.88
N ASN A 146 5.38 -11.32 5.82
CA ASN A 146 5.62 -12.76 5.98
C ASN A 146 4.85 -13.57 4.94
#